data_AF-A0A3N0ZU83-F1
#
_entry.id   AF-A0A3N0ZU83-F1
#
_cell.length_a   1.000
_cell.length_b   1.000
_cell.length_c   1.000
_cell.angle_alpha   90.00
_cell.angle_beta   90.00
_cell.angle_gamma   90.00
#
_symmetry.space_group_name_H-M   'P 1'
#
loop_
_entity.id
_entity.type
_entity.pdbx_description
1 polymer ?
#
loop_
_entity_poly.entity_id
_entity_poly.type
_entity_poly.pdbx_seq_one_letter_code
_entity_poly.pdbx_strand_id
1 'polypeptide(L)'
;MMVAGQKVADYFINNKFYDLQHNWHYFAYGLFVFVMHRYLLTKKISDSKIIIATYTKAFIISAFDEGIQVFISNRIFDISDIAKDMWGVTMGLILLFFILKNAELIKNGWKFTHKNLKDYFSSPLSLLLLLVFLNYILLYVSSILTEDEYWWVIALWTIGLFFLSFLLLHLCGFKKTRIALIVILFALVIFQTSSYLIHREKHITTCNQGLIVYKGIPLLYFDFMIYPDGMIRPVDKKKWYRGGDFITFFNQKADIILVGRGFEEFGGQGFLGTQFYDYPYFIFNTVTGKNAQVILLDTPTACKEYNRLLKEKKKVLFIIHNS
;
A
#
# COMPACT_ATOMS: atom_id res chain seq x y z
N MET A 1 10.99 -6.42 -8.25
CA MET A 1 9.61 -5.94 -8.53
C MET A 1 8.55 -6.99 -8.25
N MET A 2 8.58 -8.18 -8.86
CA MET A 2 7.57 -9.22 -8.60
C MET A 2 7.45 -9.63 -7.11
N VAL A 3 8.57 -9.80 -6.40
CA VAL A 3 8.56 -10.13 -4.96
C VAL A 3 8.02 -8.99 -4.09
N ALA A 4 8.31 -7.74 -4.46
CA ALA A 4 7.77 -6.58 -3.75
C ALA A 4 6.27 -6.40 -4.02
N GLY A 5 5.84 -6.55 -5.28
CA GLY A 5 4.44 -6.53 -5.67
C GLY A 5 3.61 -7.61 -4.97
N GLN A 6 4.16 -8.83 -4.80
CA GLN A 6 3.51 -9.91 -4.04
C GLN A 6 3.16 -9.55 -2.59
N LYS A 7 3.88 -8.59 -1.98
CA LYS A 7 3.60 -8.15 -0.60
C LYS A 7 2.67 -6.94 -0.52
N VAL A 8 2.33 -6.32 -1.65
CA VAL A 8 1.58 -5.05 -1.73
C VAL A 8 0.12 -5.24 -2.14
N ALA A 9 -0.32 -6.48 -2.39
CA ALA A 9 -1.71 -6.76 -2.75
C ALA A 9 -2.67 -6.68 -1.54
N ASP A 10 -3.95 -6.46 -1.85
CA ASP A 10 -5.08 -6.31 -0.93
C ASP A 10 -5.02 -7.35 0.19
N TYR A 11 -4.76 -6.83 1.39
CA TYR A 11 -4.37 -7.66 2.53
C TYR A 11 -5.50 -8.59 2.98
N PHE A 12 -6.72 -8.07 3.03
CA PHE A 12 -7.83 -8.75 3.64
C PHE A 12 -8.44 -9.86 2.77
N ILE A 13 -8.17 -9.82 1.46
CA ILE A 13 -8.59 -10.86 0.52
C ILE A 13 -7.48 -11.92 0.36
N ASN A 14 -6.28 -11.70 0.91
CA ASN A 14 -5.10 -12.54 0.70
C ASN A 14 -4.82 -12.81 -0.79
N ASN A 15 -5.29 -11.91 -1.66
CA ASN A 15 -4.99 -11.97 -3.08
C ASN A 15 -3.50 -11.75 -3.22
N LYS A 16 -2.80 -12.71 -3.81
CA LYS A 16 -1.41 -12.52 -4.20
C LYS A 16 -1.39 -11.55 -5.37
N PHE A 17 -0.25 -10.89 -5.56
CA PHE A 17 -0.02 -10.14 -6.81
C PHE A 17 -0.20 -11.01 -8.07
N TYR A 18 -0.04 -12.33 -7.95
CA TYR A 18 -0.38 -13.31 -9.00
C TYR A 18 -1.86 -13.26 -9.40
N ASP A 19 -2.76 -13.04 -8.44
CA ASP A 19 -4.20 -12.97 -8.69
C ASP A 19 -4.56 -11.67 -9.44
N LEU A 20 -3.77 -10.60 -9.24
CA LEU A 20 -3.87 -9.38 -10.06
C LEU A 20 -3.49 -9.63 -11.52
N GLN A 21 -2.55 -10.54 -11.80
CA GLN A 21 -2.16 -10.90 -13.16
C GLN A 21 -3.23 -11.73 -13.89
N HIS A 22 -4.13 -12.39 -13.14
CA HIS A 22 -5.24 -13.16 -13.71
C HIS A 22 -6.47 -12.29 -13.99
N ASN A 23 -6.44 -11.00 -13.63
CA ASN A 23 -7.47 -10.06 -14.02
C ASN A 23 -7.41 -9.84 -15.54
N TRP A 24 -8.53 -10.08 -16.23
CA TRP A 24 -8.62 -9.85 -17.68
C TRP A 24 -8.25 -8.42 -18.07
N HIS A 25 -8.58 -7.43 -17.24
CA HIS A 25 -8.24 -6.03 -17.51
C HIS A 25 -6.72 -5.85 -17.60
N TYR A 26 -5.93 -6.51 -16.75
CA TYR A 26 -4.47 -6.46 -16.80
C TYR A 26 -3.92 -6.86 -18.19
N PHE A 27 -4.45 -7.95 -18.78
CA PHE A 27 -4.08 -8.36 -20.14
C PHE A 27 -4.60 -7.40 -21.21
N ALA A 28 -5.84 -6.92 -21.08
CA ALA A 28 -6.44 -5.98 -22.01
C ALA A 28 -5.64 -4.67 -22.11
N TYR A 29 -5.17 -4.13 -20.97
CA TYR A 29 -4.31 -2.95 -20.95
C TYR A 29 -2.91 -3.21 -21.50
N GLY A 30 -2.37 -4.43 -21.35
CA GLY A 30 -1.15 -4.85 -22.04
C GLY A 30 -1.31 -4.85 -23.56
N LEU A 31 -2.44 -5.36 -24.08
CA LEU A 31 -2.77 -5.32 -25.50
C LEU A 31 -3.02 -3.89 -26.01
N PHE A 32 -3.70 -3.07 -25.21
CA PHE A 32 -3.90 -1.65 -25.49
C PHE A 32 -2.57 -0.92 -25.74
N VAL A 33 -1.55 -1.18 -24.90
CA VAL A 33 -0.21 -0.61 -25.09
C VAL A 33 0.37 -0.97 -26.46
N PHE A 34 0.24 -2.24 -26.87
CA PHE A 34 0.74 -2.69 -28.16
C PHE A 34 0.04 -1.97 -29.33
N VAL A 35 -1.30 -1.91 -29.31
CA VAL A 35 -2.09 -1.21 -30.34
C VAL A 35 -1.75 0.28 -30.38
N MET A 36 -1.67 0.93 -29.21
CA MET A 36 -1.37 2.34 -29.10
C MET A 36 0.04 2.67 -29.59
N HIS A 37 1.03 1.83 -29.27
CA HIS A 37 2.39 1.98 -29.77
C HIS A 37 2.44 1.86 -31.30
N ARG A 38 1.79 0.84 -31.87
CA ARG A 38 1.70 0.68 -33.34
C ARG A 38 1.10 1.91 -33.99
N TYR A 39 -0.02 2.42 -33.46
CA TYR A 39 -0.65 3.65 -33.94
C TYR A 39 0.29 4.85 -33.87
N LEU A 40 0.93 5.12 -32.73
CA LEU A 40 1.79 6.30 -32.56
C LEU A 40 3.10 6.23 -33.34
N LEU A 41 3.63 5.02 -33.60
CA LEU A 41 4.75 4.85 -34.51
C LEU A 41 4.42 5.31 -35.94
N THR A 42 3.21 5.05 -36.45
CA THR A 42 2.79 5.57 -37.78
C THR A 42 2.78 7.09 -37.85
N LYS A 43 2.64 7.74 -36.70
CA LYS A 43 2.67 9.21 -36.54
C LYS A 43 4.09 9.76 -36.27
N LYS A 44 5.13 8.91 -36.35
CA LYS A 44 6.54 9.28 -36.10
C LYS A 44 6.76 9.96 -34.74
N ILE A 45 6.00 9.53 -33.72
CA ILE A 45 6.11 10.06 -32.36
C ILE A 45 7.32 9.42 -31.66
N SER A 46 8.08 10.22 -30.92
CA SER A 46 9.23 9.75 -30.13
C SER A 46 8.79 8.83 -28.99
N ASP A 47 9.63 7.84 -28.63
CA ASP A 47 9.33 6.84 -27.60
C ASP A 47 8.85 7.40 -26.26
N SER A 48 9.47 8.46 -25.73
CA SER A 48 9.04 9.09 -24.47
C SER A 48 7.62 9.65 -24.55
N LYS A 49 7.26 10.24 -25.70
CA LYS A 49 5.89 10.72 -25.97
C LYS A 49 4.91 9.56 -26.14
N ILE A 50 5.35 8.43 -26.73
CA ILE A 50 4.54 7.22 -26.80
C ILE A 50 4.22 6.70 -25.41
N ILE A 51 5.22 6.60 -24.53
CA ILE A 51 5.07 6.16 -23.14
C ILE A 51 4.06 7.05 -22.41
N ILE A 52 4.25 8.37 -22.40
CA ILE A 52 3.33 9.32 -21.74
C ILE A 52 1.91 9.20 -22.32
N ALA A 53 1.77 9.30 -23.64
CA ALA A 53 0.45 9.31 -24.27
C ALA A 53 -0.32 8.00 -24.03
N THR A 54 0.37 6.86 -24.08
CA THR A 54 -0.23 5.55 -23.81
C THR A 54 -0.67 5.45 -22.36
N TYR A 55 0.22 5.81 -21.43
CA TYR A 55 -0.07 5.78 -20.00
C TYR A 55 -1.24 6.69 -19.63
N THR A 56 -1.20 7.96 -20.04
CA THR A 56 -2.24 8.95 -19.72
C THR A 56 -3.59 8.55 -20.31
N LYS A 57 -3.64 8.05 -21.55
CA LYS A 57 -4.90 7.59 -22.15
C LYS A 57 -5.47 6.39 -21.42
N ALA A 58 -4.63 5.41 -21.07
CA ALA A 58 -5.08 4.26 -20.30
C ALA A 58 -5.62 4.68 -18.91
N PHE A 59 -4.93 5.61 -18.24
CA PHE A 59 -5.38 6.14 -16.95
C PHE A 59 -6.76 6.80 -17.06
N ILE A 60 -6.96 7.63 -18.08
CA ILE A 60 -8.26 8.28 -18.33
C ILE A 60 -9.34 7.24 -18.60
N ILE A 61 -9.06 6.22 -19.43
CA ILE A 61 -10.02 5.15 -19.75
C ILE A 61 -10.39 4.38 -18.48
N SER A 62 -9.41 3.97 -17.68
CA SER A 62 -9.63 3.20 -16.44
C SER A 62 -10.39 4.02 -15.39
N ALA A 63 -10.01 5.28 -15.17
CA ALA A 63 -10.73 6.16 -14.26
C ALA A 63 -12.17 6.45 -14.72
N PHE A 64 -12.38 6.57 -16.03
CA PHE A 64 -13.71 6.76 -16.61
C PHE A 64 -14.57 5.51 -16.47
N ASP A 65 -14.01 4.32 -16.71
CA ASP A 65 -14.69 3.03 -16.53
C ASP A 65 -15.13 2.85 -15.07
N GLU A 66 -14.23 3.02 -14.10
CA GLU A 66 -14.58 2.96 -12.68
C GLU A 66 -15.63 4.02 -12.29
N GLY A 67 -15.51 5.24 -12.83
CA GLY A 67 -16.52 6.28 -12.65
C GLY A 67 -17.90 5.84 -13.14
N ILE A 68 -18.00 5.30 -14.35
CA ILE A 68 -19.25 4.78 -14.91
C ILE A 68 -19.79 3.60 -14.11
N GLN A 69 -18.93 2.67 -13.70
CA GLN A 69 -19.34 1.49 -12.93
C GLN A 69 -20.02 1.90 -11.63
N VAL A 70 -19.50 2.93 -10.93
CA VAL A 70 -20.16 3.48 -9.74
C VAL A 70 -21.57 3.96 -10.04
N PHE A 71 -21.76 4.71 -11.14
CA PHE A 71 -23.07 5.23 -11.52
C PHE A 71 -24.06 4.14 -11.93
N ILE A 72 -23.61 3.07 -12.60
CA ILE A 72 -24.49 2.04 -13.15
C ILE A 72 -24.80 0.92 -12.14
N SER A 73 -23.81 0.51 -11.35
CA SER A 73 -23.87 -0.74 -10.57
C SER A 73 -24.03 -0.56 -9.06
N ASN A 74 -24.13 0.68 -8.57
CA ASN A 74 -24.05 1.02 -7.13
C ASN A 74 -22.79 0.42 -6.47
N ARG A 75 -21.74 0.13 -7.25
CA ARG A 75 -20.45 -0.33 -6.77
C ARG A 75 -19.69 0.85 -6.14
N ILE A 76 -18.86 0.54 -5.15
CA ILE A 76 -17.93 1.49 -4.55
C ILE A 76 -16.82 1.82 -5.55
N PHE A 77 -16.44 3.10 -5.65
CA PHE A 77 -15.32 3.54 -6.50
C PHE A 77 -14.02 2.92 -5.99
N ASP A 78 -13.46 1.98 -6.75
CA ASP A 78 -12.28 1.22 -6.33
C ASP A 78 -11.02 1.73 -7.04
N ILE A 79 -10.29 2.64 -6.38
CA ILE A 79 -9.01 3.14 -6.91
C ILE A 79 -7.99 2.01 -7.08
N SER A 80 -8.12 0.91 -6.33
CA SER A 80 -7.24 -0.23 -6.51
C SER A 80 -7.42 -0.87 -7.88
N ASP A 81 -8.58 -0.79 -8.51
CA ASP A 81 -8.78 -1.30 -9.88
C ASP A 81 -8.06 -0.45 -10.92
N ILE A 82 -8.13 0.88 -10.79
CA ILE A 82 -7.33 1.81 -11.60
C ILE A 82 -5.83 1.51 -11.46
N ALA A 83 -5.38 1.28 -10.23
CA ALA A 83 -3.99 0.95 -9.95
C ALA A 83 -3.53 -0.36 -10.64
N LYS A 84 -4.39 -1.39 -10.65
CA LYS A 84 -4.14 -2.69 -11.31
C LYS A 84 -4.06 -2.54 -12.82
N ASP A 85 -4.98 -1.78 -13.42
CA ASP A 85 -5.01 -1.50 -14.85
C ASP A 85 -3.73 -0.78 -15.29
N MET A 86 -3.34 0.25 -14.54
CA MET A 86 -2.13 1.03 -14.82
C MET A 86 -0.85 0.22 -14.64
N TRP A 87 -0.86 -0.74 -13.72
CA TRP A 87 0.22 -1.70 -13.61
C TRP A 87 0.30 -2.59 -14.86
N GLY A 88 -0.83 -3.04 -15.41
CA GLY A 88 -0.92 -3.73 -16.70
C GLY A 88 -0.33 -2.93 -17.85
N VAL A 89 -0.67 -1.65 -17.95
CA VAL A 89 -0.09 -0.71 -18.93
C VAL A 89 1.43 -0.64 -18.79
N THR A 90 1.92 -0.53 -17.56
CA THR A 90 3.36 -0.39 -17.30
C THR A 90 4.12 -1.66 -17.65
N MET A 91 3.56 -2.82 -17.33
CA MET A 91 4.12 -4.11 -17.72
C MET A 91 4.09 -4.30 -19.24
N GLY A 92 3.00 -3.91 -19.91
CA GLY A 92 2.92 -3.88 -21.37
C GLY A 92 4.01 -3.00 -21.99
N LEU A 93 4.26 -1.81 -21.43
CA LEU A 93 5.34 -0.91 -21.87
C LEU A 93 6.72 -1.53 -21.63
N ILE A 94 6.95 -2.17 -20.49
CA ILE A 94 8.20 -2.90 -20.22
C ILE A 94 8.42 -4.01 -21.26
N LEU A 95 7.43 -4.88 -21.46
CA LEU A 95 7.53 -5.97 -22.45
C LEU A 95 7.81 -5.40 -23.85
N LEU A 96 7.11 -4.33 -24.23
CA LEU A 96 7.30 -3.70 -25.53
C LEU A 96 8.72 -3.16 -25.72
N PHE A 97 9.24 -2.38 -24.77
CA PHE A 97 10.54 -1.73 -24.92
C PHE A 97 11.73 -2.65 -24.67
N PHE A 98 11.57 -3.67 -23.82
CA PHE A 98 12.65 -4.60 -23.50
C PHE A 98 12.69 -5.81 -24.43
N ILE A 99 11.54 -6.35 -24.81
CA ILE A 99 11.47 -7.55 -25.65
C ILE A 99 11.34 -7.15 -27.11
N LEU A 100 10.30 -6.42 -27.50
CA LEU A 100 10.04 -6.12 -28.91
C LEU A 100 11.07 -5.15 -29.52
N LYS A 101 11.59 -4.21 -28.73
CA LYS A 101 12.67 -3.30 -29.13
C LYS A 101 14.07 -3.77 -28.73
N ASN A 102 14.24 -5.05 -28.37
CA ASN A 102 15.55 -5.64 -28.04
C ASN A 102 16.38 -4.80 -27.05
N ALA A 103 15.74 -4.29 -26.00
CA ALA A 103 16.33 -3.47 -24.95
C ALA A 103 17.18 -2.28 -25.46
N GLU A 104 16.82 -1.70 -26.61
CA GLU A 104 17.53 -0.55 -27.20
C GLU A 104 17.66 0.62 -26.22
N LEU A 105 16.67 0.80 -25.33
CA LEU A 105 16.67 1.82 -24.29
C LEU A 105 17.85 1.73 -23.30
N ILE A 106 18.45 0.56 -23.10
CA ILE A 106 19.58 0.36 -22.18
C ILE A 106 20.93 0.38 -22.90
N LYS A 107 20.96 0.20 -24.23
CA LYS A 107 22.23 0.10 -24.98
C LYS A 107 23.12 1.32 -24.83
N ASN A 108 22.54 2.50 -24.68
CA ASN A 108 23.26 3.77 -24.50
C ASN A 108 23.63 4.07 -23.03
N GLY A 109 23.55 3.05 -22.17
CA GLY A 109 23.82 3.13 -20.75
C GLY A 109 22.57 3.40 -19.91
N TRP A 110 22.65 3.00 -18.64
CA TRP A 110 21.58 3.19 -17.69
C TRP A 110 21.86 4.43 -16.84
N LYS A 111 21.07 5.49 -17.05
CA LYS A 111 21.13 6.70 -16.24
C LYS A 111 19.73 7.08 -15.77
N PHE A 112 19.48 6.88 -14.47
CA PHE A 112 18.19 7.22 -13.86
C PHE A 112 18.12 8.67 -13.37
N THR A 113 19.23 9.22 -12.86
CA THR A 113 19.26 10.58 -12.32
C THR A 113 19.72 11.60 -13.35
N HIS A 114 19.01 12.72 -13.47
CA HIS A 114 19.33 13.83 -14.38
C HIS A 114 19.44 15.16 -13.62
N LYS A 115 20.23 16.08 -14.18
CA LYS A 115 20.43 17.43 -13.59
C LYS A 115 19.24 18.34 -13.83
N ASN A 116 18.52 18.18 -14.96
CA ASN A 116 17.33 18.97 -15.26
C ASN A 116 16.08 18.09 -15.21
N LEU A 117 14.97 18.65 -14.74
CA LEU A 117 13.69 17.95 -14.66
C LEU A 117 13.19 17.48 -16.03
N LYS A 118 13.36 18.31 -17.08
CA LYS A 118 12.93 17.99 -18.45
C LYS A 118 13.59 16.73 -19.02
N ASP A 119 14.80 16.41 -18.56
CA ASP A 119 15.58 15.26 -19.06
C ASP A 119 14.93 13.94 -18.63
N TYR A 120 14.26 13.90 -17.47
CA TYR A 120 13.52 12.72 -17.01
C TYR A 120 12.36 12.37 -17.94
N PHE A 121 11.65 13.38 -18.45
CA PHE A 121 10.53 13.19 -19.39
C PHE A 121 10.98 12.97 -20.83
N SER A 122 12.22 13.38 -21.14
CA SER A 122 12.81 13.21 -22.47
C SER A 122 13.47 11.84 -22.64
N SER A 123 13.94 11.22 -21.56
CA SER A 123 14.51 9.86 -21.54
C SER A 123 13.43 8.78 -21.39
N PRO A 124 13.20 7.90 -22.38
CA PRO A 124 12.17 6.87 -22.30
C PRO A 124 12.37 5.92 -21.12
N LEU A 125 13.62 5.53 -20.85
CA LEU A 125 13.97 4.64 -19.74
C LEU A 125 13.67 5.28 -18.38
N SER A 126 14.06 6.54 -18.20
CA SER A 126 13.86 7.25 -16.92
C SER A 126 12.37 7.45 -16.66
N LEU A 127 11.63 7.86 -17.68
CA LEU A 127 10.20 8.01 -17.65
C LEU A 127 9.49 6.69 -17.32
N LEU A 128 9.87 5.58 -17.96
CA LEU A 128 9.29 4.27 -17.66
C LEU A 128 9.51 3.86 -16.20
N LEU A 129 10.71 4.09 -15.66
CA LEU A 129 11.02 3.83 -14.26
C LEU A 129 10.22 4.75 -13.30
N LEU A 130 9.99 6.01 -13.66
CA LEU A 130 9.13 6.90 -12.90
C LEU A 130 7.67 6.43 -12.88
N LEU A 131 7.15 5.94 -14.00
CA LEU A 131 5.77 5.41 -14.09
C LEU A 131 5.62 4.10 -13.30
N VAL A 132 6.63 3.22 -13.38
CA VAL A 132 6.74 2.04 -12.51
C VAL A 132 6.65 2.42 -11.04
N PHE A 133 7.43 3.43 -10.64
CA PHE A 133 7.49 3.87 -9.27
C PHE A 133 6.18 4.55 -8.81
N LEU A 134 5.59 5.40 -9.66
CA LEU A 134 4.28 6.00 -9.43
C LEU A 134 3.20 4.94 -9.21
N ASN A 135 3.13 3.93 -10.09
CA ASN A 135 2.12 2.87 -9.96
C ASN A 135 2.33 1.98 -8.76
N TYR A 136 3.59 1.74 -8.36
CA TYR A 136 3.86 1.02 -7.13
C TYR A 136 3.32 1.78 -5.91
N ILE A 137 3.52 3.11 -5.86
CA ILE A 137 2.94 3.94 -4.81
C ILE A 137 1.41 3.90 -4.85
N LEU A 138 0.82 4.07 -6.04
CA LEU A 138 -0.64 4.05 -6.21
C LEU A 138 -1.23 2.74 -5.71
N LEU A 139 -0.70 1.59 -6.14
CA LEU A 139 -1.11 0.26 -5.67
C LEU A 139 -0.98 0.11 -4.16
N TYR A 140 0.13 0.60 -3.59
CA TYR A 140 0.38 0.51 -2.15
C TYR A 140 -0.62 1.33 -1.35
N VAL A 141 -0.80 2.60 -1.70
CA VAL A 141 -1.73 3.50 -1.00
C VAL A 141 -3.17 3.03 -1.18
N SER A 142 -3.59 2.65 -2.39
CA SER A 142 -4.95 2.16 -2.65
C SER A 142 -5.26 0.85 -1.92
N SER A 143 -4.25 0.02 -1.61
CA SER A 143 -4.44 -1.22 -0.83
C SER A 143 -4.63 -1.00 0.67
N ILE A 144 -4.28 0.19 1.18
CA ILE A 144 -4.31 0.55 2.62
C ILE A 144 -5.47 1.50 2.93
N LEU A 145 -6.10 2.05 1.90
CA LEU A 145 -7.24 2.95 2.00
C LEU A 145 -8.26 2.50 0.96
N THR A 146 -9.11 1.53 1.28
CA THR A 146 -10.10 0.99 0.32
C THR A 146 -11.51 1.57 0.51
N GLU A 147 -11.79 2.21 1.64
CA GLU A 147 -13.09 2.87 1.84
C GLU A 147 -13.23 4.10 0.94
N ASP A 148 -14.45 4.31 0.43
CA ASP A 148 -14.81 5.38 -0.48
C ASP A 148 -14.53 6.76 0.10
N GLU A 149 -14.72 6.95 1.41
CA GLU A 149 -14.43 8.21 2.10
C GLU A 149 -12.97 8.68 1.94
N TYR A 150 -12.04 7.76 1.63
CA TYR A 150 -10.62 8.05 1.47
C TYR A 150 -10.17 8.28 0.04
N TRP A 151 -11.07 8.35 -0.96
CA TRP A 151 -10.64 8.47 -2.37
C TRP A 151 -9.71 9.67 -2.64
N TRP A 152 -10.01 10.82 -2.03
CA TRP A 152 -9.19 12.03 -2.15
C TRP A 152 -7.89 11.92 -1.33
N VAL A 153 -7.94 11.21 -0.20
CA VAL A 153 -6.78 10.91 0.64
C VAL A 153 -5.79 10.04 -0.12
N ILE A 154 -6.27 9.02 -0.84
CA ILE A 154 -5.46 8.15 -1.71
C ILE A 154 -4.77 8.97 -2.79
N ALA A 155 -5.52 9.86 -3.46
CA ALA A 155 -4.95 10.74 -4.48
C ALA A 155 -3.86 11.65 -3.89
N LEU A 156 -4.14 12.29 -2.75
CA LEU A 156 -3.20 13.19 -2.07
C LEU A 156 -1.93 12.46 -1.62
N TRP A 157 -2.05 11.30 -0.97
CA TRP A 157 -0.90 10.51 -0.54
C TRP A 157 -0.11 9.96 -1.72
N THR A 158 -0.77 9.50 -2.79
CA THR A 158 -0.07 8.99 -3.99
C THR A 158 0.74 10.09 -4.64
N ILE A 159 0.12 11.25 -4.89
CA ILE A 159 0.76 12.42 -5.48
C ILE A 159 1.89 12.92 -4.56
N GLY A 160 1.61 13.10 -3.27
CA GLY A 160 2.56 13.60 -2.29
C GLY A 160 3.79 12.69 -2.12
N LEU A 161 3.58 11.38 -1.96
CA LEU A 161 4.67 10.41 -1.84
C LEU A 161 5.48 10.32 -3.13
N PHE A 162 4.83 10.36 -4.29
CA PHE A 162 5.54 10.37 -5.58
C PHE A 162 6.41 11.62 -5.72
N PHE A 163 5.86 12.81 -5.51
CA PHE A 163 6.61 14.06 -5.65
C PHE A 163 7.73 14.17 -4.63
N LEU A 164 7.48 13.82 -3.36
CA LEU A 164 8.51 13.83 -2.32
C LEU A 164 9.66 12.88 -2.69
N SER A 165 9.33 11.63 -3.06
CA SER A 165 10.33 10.63 -3.43
C SER A 165 11.08 11.02 -4.71
N PHE A 166 10.38 11.53 -5.71
CA PHE A 166 10.98 12.02 -6.95
C PHE A 166 11.92 13.21 -6.68
N LEU A 167 11.52 14.15 -5.83
CA LEU A 167 12.34 15.28 -5.43
C LEU A 167 13.61 14.80 -4.72
N LEU A 168 13.49 13.86 -3.76
CA LEU A 168 14.64 13.26 -3.10
C LEU A 168 15.60 12.58 -4.09
N LEU A 169 15.06 11.80 -5.04
CA LEU A 169 15.84 11.17 -6.11
C LEU A 169 16.53 12.20 -7.01
N HIS A 170 15.84 13.28 -7.37
CA HIS A 170 16.41 14.36 -8.16
C HIS A 170 17.54 15.09 -7.41
N LEU A 171 17.29 15.44 -6.15
CA LEU A 171 18.26 16.12 -5.29
C LEU A 171 19.49 15.26 -5.01
N CYS A 172 19.39 13.93 -4.98
CA CYS A 172 20.54 13.02 -4.91
C CYS A 172 21.54 13.20 -6.07
N GLY A 173 21.12 13.79 -7.19
CA GLY A 173 21.99 14.12 -8.32
C GLY A 173 23.01 15.24 -8.05
N PHE A 174 22.80 16.06 -7.02
CA PHE A 174 23.72 17.15 -6.67
C PHE A 174 24.56 16.78 -5.44
N LYS A 175 25.88 17.04 -5.50
CA LYS A 175 26.83 16.59 -4.46
C LYS A 175 26.51 17.15 -3.07
N LYS A 176 26.18 18.44 -2.97
CA LYS A 176 25.91 19.13 -1.69
C LYS A 176 24.61 18.63 -1.03
N THR A 177 23.53 18.56 -1.79
CA THR A 177 22.23 18.07 -1.32
C THR A 177 22.31 16.60 -0.95
N ARG A 178 23.05 15.77 -1.69
CA ARG A 178 23.27 14.37 -1.32
C ARG A 178 23.94 14.24 0.05
N ILE A 179 24.94 15.06 0.36
CA ILE A 179 25.56 15.09 1.71
C ILE A 179 24.50 15.49 2.74
N ALA A 180 23.72 16.54 2.49
CA ALA A 180 22.65 16.98 3.38
C ALA A 180 21.61 15.87 3.65
N LEU A 181 21.20 15.13 2.61
CA LEU A 181 20.28 13.99 2.74
C LEU A 181 20.87 12.85 3.58
N ILE A 182 22.17 12.58 3.46
CA ILE A 182 22.87 11.59 4.30
C ILE A 182 22.87 12.04 5.77
N VAL A 183 23.11 13.33 6.04
CA VAL A 183 23.05 13.88 7.41
C VAL A 183 21.63 13.76 7.99
N ILE A 184 20.60 14.11 7.20
CA ILE A 184 19.20 13.95 7.61
C ILE A 184 18.89 12.48 7.89
N LEU A 185 19.31 11.56 7.02
CA LEU A 185 19.11 10.13 7.23
C LEU A 185 19.79 9.65 8.52
N PHE A 186 21.01 10.12 8.78
CA PHE A 186 21.72 9.79 10.02
C PHE A 186 20.99 10.33 11.26
N ALA A 187 20.46 11.56 11.19
CA ALA A 187 19.64 12.13 12.25
C ALA A 187 18.35 11.33 12.49
N LEU A 188 17.69 10.86 11.42
CA LEU A 188 16.52 9.97 11.53
C LEU A 188 16.86 8.63 12.16
N VAL A 189 18.03 8.05 11.85
CA VAL A 189 18.50 6.80 12.48
C VAL A 189 18.76 7.02 13.97
N ILE A 190 19.38 8.14 14.35
CA ILE A 190 19.58 8.49 15.77
C ILE A 190 18.23 8.64 16.46
N PHE A 191 17.29 9.39 15.87
CA PHE A 191 15.95 9.58 16.42
C PHE A 191 15.22 8.24 16.61
N GLN A 192 15.25 7.37 15.60
CA GLN A 192 14.66 6.03 15.66
C GLN A 192 15.33 5.16 16.73
N THR A 193 16.65 5.25 16.89
CA THR A 193 17.40 4.54 17.93
C THR A 193 17.01 5.04 19.32
N SER A 194 16.90 6.36 19.50
CA SER A 194 16.43 6.95 20.76
C SER A 194 15.01 6.52 21.10
N SER A 195 14.09 6.54 20.12
CA SER A 195 12.73 6.02 20.28
C SER A 195 12.74 4.55 20.70
N TYR A 196 13.56 3.71 20.05
CA TYR A 196 13.73 2.32 20.44
C TYR A 196 14.22 2.17 21.87
N LEU A 197 15.23 2.93 22.30
CA LEU A 197 15.76 2.88 23.66
C LEU A 197 14.73 3.29 24.72
N ILE A 198 13.95 4.35 24.45
CA ILE A 198 12.89 4.84 25.36
C ILE A 198 11.75 3.81 25.48
N HIS A 199 11.36 3.18 24.37
CA HIS A 199 10.21 2.29 24.31
C HIS A 199 10.54 0.80 24.42
N ARG A 200 11.81 0.39 24.59
CA ARG A 200 12.23 -1.02 24.57
C ARG A 200 11.51 -1.93 25.57
N GLU A 201 11.09 -1.39 26.71
CA GLU A 201 10.46 -2.16 27.80
C GLU A 201 8.98 -2.44 27.55
N LYS A 202 8.36 -1.72 26.60
CA LYS A 202 6.97 -1.89 26.19
C LYS A 202 6.93 -2.40 24.75
N HIS A 203 6.16 -3.45 24.48
CA HIS A 203 6.01 -3.91 23.11
C HIS A 203 5.28 -2.87 22.25
N ILE A 204 4.27 -2.22 22.81
CA ILE A 204 3.52 -1.13 22.16
C ILE A 204 3.21 0.00 23.15
N THR A 205 3.24 1.25 22.68
CA THR A 205 2.88 2.44 23.47
C THR A 205 1.99 3.35 22.63
N THR A 206 0.85 3.77 23.16
CA THR A 206 0.05 4.85 22.57
C THR A 206 0.58 6.19 23.02
N CYS A 207 0.88 7.08 22.06
CA CYS A 207 1.28 8.45 22.37
C CYS A 207 0.07 9.39 22.27
N ASN A 208 -0.48 9.54 21.07
CA ASN A 208 -1.62 10.40 20.74
C ASN A 208 -2.43 9.79 19.59
N GLN A 209 -3.58 10.39 19.28
CA GLN A 209 -4.36 10.06 18.08
C GLN A 209 -3.48 10.13 16.82
N GLY A 210 -3.46 9.05 16.04
CA GLY A 210 -2.62 8.93 14.84
C GLY A 210 -1.14 8.62 15.08
N LEU A 211 -0.69 8.45 16.34
CA LEU A 211 0.70 8.09 16.66
C LEU A 211 0.78 7.00 17.74
N ILE A 212 1.22 5.82 17.31
CA ILE A 212 1.50 4.66 18.17
C ILE A 212 2.96 4.26 17.97
N VAL A 213 3.62 3.76 19.00
CA VAL A 213 5.00 3.28 18.91
C VAL A 213 5.03 1.78 19.17
N TYR A 214 5.39 0.99 18.16
CA TYR A 214 5.55 -0.46 18.27
C TYR A 214 7.03 -0.84 18.22
N LYS A 215 7.55 -1.41 19.32
CA LYS A 215 8.98 -1.75 19.47
C LYS A 215 9.91 -0.61 19.02
N GLY A 216 9.59 0.63 19.41
CA GLY A 216 10.34 1.83 19.04
C GLY A 216 10.03 2.41 17.67
N ILE A 217 9.27 1.73 16.81
CA ILE A 217 8.92 2.21 15.47
C ILE A 217 7.65 3.07 15.56
N PRO A 218 7.69 4.36 15.19
CA PRO A 218 6.50 5.19 15.13
C PRO A 218 5.61 4.77 13.97
N LEU A 219 4.34 4.52 14.30
CA LEU A 219 3.26 4.13 13.42
C LEU A 219 2.33 5.34 13.27
N LEU A 220 2.41 5.98 12.11
CA LEU A 220 1.71 7.23 11.81
C LEU A 220 0.46 6.95 10.98
N TYR A 221 -0.68 7.50 11.41
CA TYR A 221 -1.93 7.67 10.68
C TYR A 221 -2.67 6.39 10.20
N PHE A 222 -1.96 5.47 9.55
CA PHE A 222 -2.50 4.22 9.02
C PHE A 222 -2.87 3.24 10.13
N ASP A 223 -3.76 2.33 9.78
CA ASP A 223 -4.09 1.18 10.62
C ASP A 223 -3.03 0.10 10.45
N PHE A 224 -2.81 -0.66 11.53
CA PHE A 224 -1.76 -1.68 11.56
C PHE A 224 -2.29 -2.97 12.14
N MET A 225 -1.73 -4.08 11.67
CA MET A 225 -1.93 -5.38 12.28
C MET A 225 -0.59 -5.91 12.78
N ILE A 226 -0.59 -6.41 14.02
CA ILE A 226 0.53 -7.11 14.63
C ILE A 226 0.15 -8.59 14.74
N TYR A 227 0.94 -9.43 14.09
CA TYR A 227 0.73 -10.87 14.03
C TYR A 227 1.14 -11.57 15.34
N PRO A 228 0.70 -12.82 15.57
CA PRO A 228 1.10 -13.59 16.75
C PRO A 228 2.60 -13.84 16.89
N ASP A 229 3.36 -13.77 15.79
CA ASP A 229 4.82 -13.87 15.78
C ASP A 229 5.52 -12.51 16.02
N GLY A 230 4.75 -11.44 16.18
CA GLY A 230 5.22 -10.08 16.40
C GLY A 230 5.67 -9.35 15.13
N MET A 231 5.46 -9.90 13.94
CA MET A 231 5.56 -9.12 12.71
C MET A 231 4.47 -8.05 12.67
N ILE A 232 4.72 -6.95 11.95
CA ILE A 232 3.76 -5.85 11.77
C ILE A 232 3.55 -5.57 10.29
N ARG A 233 2.32 -5.22 9.92
CA ARG A 233 1.97 -4.80 8.56
C ARG A 233 0.94 -3.65 8.61
N PRO A 234 1.09 -2.61 7.76
CA PRO A 234 0.00 -1.68 7.48
C PRO A 234 -1.18 -2.44 6.89
N VAL A 235 -2.38 -2.17 7.37
CA VAL A 235 -3.60 -2.79 6.87
C VAL A 235 -4.57 -1.71 6.46
N ASP A 236 -5.56 -2.11 5.66
CA ASP A 236 -6.58 -1.18 5.22
C ASP A 236 -7.33 -0.55 6.40
N LYS A 237 -7.46 0.78 6.33
CA LYS A 237 -8.13 1.60 7.34
C LYS A 237 -9.63 1.44 7.19
N LYS A 238 -10.19 0.50 7.96
CA LYS A 238 -11.61 0.13 7.88
C LYS A 238 -12.35 0.44 9.17
N LYS A 239 -13.57 0.96 9.04
CA LYS A 239 -14.55 1.00 10.12
C LYS A 239 -15.26 -0.34 10.27
N TRP A 240 -15.55 -1.01 9.15
CA TRP A 240 -16.36 -2.23 9.11
C TRP A 240 -15.61 -3.44 8.52
N TYR A 241 -15.50 -4.52 9.28
CA TYR A 241 -14.98 -5.81 8.83
C TYR A 241 -16.10 -6.69 8.25
N ARG A 242 -15.81 -7.33 7.11
CA ARG A 242 -16.68 -8.23 6.35
C ARG A 242 -16.20 -9.68 6.49
N GLY A 243 -17.00 -10.60 5.96
CA GLY A 243 -16.71 -12.04 5.94
C GLY A 243 -15.26 -12.40 5.53
N GLY A 244 -14.75 -11.78 4.47
CA GLY A 244 -13.38 -12.01 3.99
C GLY A 244 -12.29 -11.62 4.99
N ASP A 245 -12.50 -10.54 5.74
CA ASP A 245 -11.54 -10.07 6.74
C ASP A 245 -11.40 -11.12 7.87
N PHE A 246 -12.50 -11.75 8.28
CA PHE A 246 -12.48 -12.81 9.30
C PHE A 246 -11.70 -14.04 8.85
N ILE A 247 -11.79 -14.43 7.58
CA ILE A 247 -10.99 -15.53 7.03
C ILE A 247 -9.50 -15.20 7.19
N THR A 248 -9.11 -13.96 6.88
CA THR A 248 -7.74 -13.49 7.06
C THR A 248 -7.30 -13.51 8.52
N PHE A 249 -8.16 -13.13 9.47
CA PHE A 249 -7.87 -13.22 10.90
C PHE A 249 -7.69 -14.66 11.37
N PHE A 250 -8.60 -15.56 10.98
CA PHE A 250 -8.56 -16.96 11.39
C PHE A 250 -7.36 -17.71 10.84
N ASN A 251 -6.91 -17.36 9.63
CA ASN A 251 -5.69 -17.90 9.01
C ASN A 251 -4.41 -17.56 9.80
N GLN A 252 -4.42 -16.52 10.65
CA GLN A 252 -3.28 -16.20 11.52
C GLN A 252 -3.15 -17.16 12.71
N LYS A 253 -4.15 -18.04 12.94
CA LYS A 253 -4.14 -19.06 14.00
C LYS A 253 -3.85 -18.46 15.39
N ALA A 254 -4.39 -17.27 15.65
CA ALA A 254 -4.28 -16.60 16.94
C ALA A 254 -5.29 -17.20 17.94
N ASP A 255 -4.88 -17.26 19.21
CA ASP A 255 -5.78 -17.65 20.31
C ASP A 255 -6.66 -16.47 20.73
N ILE A 256 -6.16 -15.24 20.55
CA ILE A 256 -6.83 -13.99 20.89
C ILE A 256 -6.77 -13.04 19.69
N ILE A 257 -7.92 -12.51 19.29
CA ILE A 257 -8.07 -11.42 18.33
C ILE A 257 -8.40 -10.17 19.13
N LEU A 258 -7.43 -9.27 19.26
CA LEU A 258 -7.56 -8.00 19.94
C LEU A 258 -7.77 -6.91 18.89
N VAL A 259 -8.77 -6.05 19.09
CA VAL A 259 -9.06 -4.93 18.19
C VAL A 259 -9.06 -3.63 18.99
N GLY A 260 -8.16 -2.72 18.61
CA GLY A 260 -8.17 -1.34 19.04
C GLY A 260 -9.07 -0.54 18.11
N ARG A 261 -10.18 -0.01 18.63
CA ARG A 261 -11.27 0.61 17.86
C ARG A 261 -11.04 2.09 17.54
N GLY A 262 -9.86 2.61 17.80
CA GLY A 262 -9.54 4.04 17.70
C GLY A 262 -9.68 4.75 19.03
N PHE A 263 -9.41 6.05 19.02
CA PHE A 263 -9.61 6.93 20.18
C PHE A 263 -11.08 7.28 20.38
N GLU A 264 -11.86 7.29 19.30
CA GLU A 264 -13.29 7.57 19.29
C GLU A 264 -14.16 6.31 19.11
N GLU A 265 -13.54 5.13 19.18
CA GLU A 265 -14.19 3.80 19.10
C GLU A 265 -14.99 3.50 17.81
N PHE A 266 -14.74 4.23 16.72
CA PHE A 266 -15.46 4.00 15.46
C PHE A 266 -14.99 2.77 14.67
N GLY A 267 -13.79 2.25 14.94
CA GLY A 267 -13.24 1.06 14.30
C GLY A 267 -13.79 -0.24 14.90
N GLY A 268 -13.52 -1.36 14.21
CA GLY A 268 -13.87 -2.69 14.73
C GLY A 268 -15.32 -3.11 14.51
N GLN A 269 -16.09 -2.39 13.70
CA GLN A 269 -17.47 -2.76 13.39
C GLN A 269 -17.51 -4.02 12.52
N GLY A 270 -18.66 -4.70 12.49
CA GLY A 270 -18.85 -5.95 11.73
C GLY A 270 -18.44 -7.23 12.47
N PHE A 271 -17.69 -7.13 13.57
CA PHE A 271 -17.63 -8.18 14.59
C PHE A 271 -19.03 -8.41 15.20
N LEU A 272 -19.37 -9.65 15.58
CA LEU A 272 -20.74 -10.10 15.93
C LEU A 272 -21.47 -9.11 16.83
N GLY A 273 -22.31 -8.26 16.24
CA GLY A 273 -23.26 -7.34 16.89
C GLY A 273 -22.64 -6.27 17.79
N THR A 274 -23.16 -5.04 17.70
CA THR A 274 -22.79 -3.94 18.60
C THR A 274 -23.06 -4.20 20.09
N GLN A 275 -23.77 -5.28 20.40
CA GLN A 275 -24.18 -5.71 21.73
C GLN A 275 -23.04 -6.31 22.56
N PHE A 276 -21.90 -6.64 21.94
CA PHE A 276 -20.76 -7.31 22.60
C PHE A 276 -19.51 -6.42 22.72
N TYR A 277 -19.61 -5.11 22.46
CA TYR A 277 -18.44 -4.22 22.57
C TYR A 277 -17.88 -4.14 23.99
N ASP A 278 -18.69 -4.41 25.01
CA ASP A 278 -18.29 -4.27 26.41
C ASP A 278 -17.70 -5.55 27.01
N TYR A 279 -17.77 -6.70 26.33
CA TYR A 279 -17.38 -7.99 26.90
C TYR A 279 -16.58 -8.86 25.93
N PRO A 280 -15.46 -9.47 26.38
CA PRO A 280 -14.79 -10.50 25.61
C PRO A 280 -15.74 -11.66 25.30
N TYR A 281 -15.70 -12.16 24.07
CA TYR A 281 -16.50 -13.30 23.64
C TYR A 281 -15.67 -14.26 22.80
N PHE A 282 -16.21 -15.44 22.51
CA PHE A 282 -15.51 -16.48 21.75
C PHE A 282 -16.15 -16.66 20.38
N ILE A 283 -15.30 -16.80 19.36
CA ILE A 283 -15.72 -17.19 18.01
C ILE A 283 -15.00 -18.50 17.64
N PHE A 284 -15.72 -19.45 17.04
CA PHE A 284 -15.12 -20.67 16.55
C PHE A 284 -14.23 -20.39 15.32
N ASN A 285 -12.92 -20.64 15.45
CA ASN A 285 -11.96 -20.52 14.36
C ASN A 285 -11.94 -21.84 13.56
N THR A 286 -12.52 -21.80 12.37
CA THR A 286 -12.65 -22.95 11.46
C THR A 286 -11.32 -23.51 10.97
N VAL A 287 -10.25 -22.70 10.93
CA VAL A 287 -8.91 -23.10 10.48
C VAL A 287 -8.18 -23.90 11.55
N THR A 288 -8.37 -23.56 12.83
CA THR A 288 -7.71 -24.24 13.96
C THR A 288 -8.58 -25.30 14.63
N GLY A 289 -9.89 -25.29 14.38
CA GLY A 289 -10.87 -26.14 15.07
C GLY A 289 -11.06 -25.79 16.55
N LYS A 290 -10.69 -24.58 16.97
CA LYS A 290 -10.75 -24.10 18.36
C LYS A 290 -11.45 -22.76 18.45
N ASN A 291 -11.92 -22.40 19.65
CA ASN A 291 -12.44 -21.06 19.91
C ASN A 291 -11.30 -20.05 20.03
N ALA A 292 -11.39 -18.94 19.31
CA ALA A 292 -10.56 -17.76 19.48
C ALA A 292 -11.33 -16.74 20.33
N GLN A 293 -10.65 -16.12 21.29
CA GLN A 293 -11.24 -15.03 22.07
C GLN A 293 -11.15 -13.73 21.29
N VAL A 294 -12.25 -12.97 21.21
CA VAL A 294 -12.27 -11.63 20.62
C VAL A 294 -12.39 -10.62 21.75
N ILE A 295 -11.52 -9.61 21.71
CA ILE A 295 -11.49 -8.50 22.67
C ILE A 295 -11.52 -7.20 21.87
N LEU A 296 -12.53 -6.38 22.12
CA LEU A 296 -12.74 -5.09 21.46
C LEU A 296 -12.56 -3.99 22.50
N LEU A 297 -11.64 -3.06 22.29
CA LEU A 297 -11.31 -1.99 23.25
C LEU A 297 -10.99 -0.70 22.51
N ASP A 298 -11.04 0.45 23.20
CA ASP A 298 -10.40 1.68 22.69
C ASP A 298 -8.90 1.43 22.46
N THR A 299 -8.30 2.07 21.46
CA THR A 299 -6.91 1.79 21.05
C THR A 299 -5.88 1.98 22.19
N PRO A 300 -5.96 3.02 23.04
CA PRO A 300 -5.13 3.14 24.25
C PRO A 300 -5.22 1.94 25.20
N THR A 301 -6.43 1.49 25.54
CA THR A 301 -6.63 0.35 26.43
C THR A 301 -6.21 -0.96 25.76
N ALA A 302 -6.51 -1.15 24.48
CA ALA A 302 -6.06 -2.30 23.69
C ALA A 302 -4.52 -2.42 23.69
N CYS A 303 -3.78 -1.31 23.58
CA CYS A 303 -2.31 -1.35 23.64
C CYS A 303 -1.78 -1.81 25.01
N LYS A 304 -2.42 -1.38 26.11
CA LYS A 304 -2.06 -1.86 27.46
C LYS A 304 -2.35 -3.36 27.59
N GLU A 305 -3.51 -3.78 27.10
CA GLU A 305 -3.94 -5.17 27.12
C GLU A 305 -3.03 -6.07 26.29
N TYR A 306 -2.63 -5.63 25.09
CA TYR A 306 -1.65 -6.33 24.26
C TYR A 306 -0.33 -6.59 24.99
N ASN A 307 0.21 -5.57 25.66
CA ASN A 307 1.44 -5.72 26.46
C ASN A 307 1.26 -6.73 27.60
N ARG A 308 0.10 -6.74 28.28
CA ARG A 308 -0.22 -7.72 29.33
C ARG A 308 -0.27 -9.14 28.77
N LEU A 309 -1.01 -9.34 27.69
CA LEU A 309 -1.16 -10.64 27.03
C LEU A 309 0.18 -11.19 26.51
N LEU A 310 1.07 -10.33 26.00
CA LEU A 310 2.41 -10.74 25.60
C LEU A 310 3.29 -11.16 26.79
N LYS A 311 3.19 -10.48 27.95
CA LYS A 311 3.88 -10.92 29.18
C LYS A 311 3.41 -12.30 29.63
N GLU A 312 2.14 -12.63 29.40
CA GLU A 312 1.54 -13.94 29.63
C GLU A 312 1.83 -14.96 28.51
N LYS A 313 2.66 -14.60 27.52
CA LYS A 313 3.05 -15.45 26.39
C LYS A 313 1.86 -15.96 25.57
N LYS A 314 0.80 -15.16 25.46
CA LYS A 314 -0.39 -15.48 24.63
C LYS A 314 -0.13 -15.20 23.15
N LYS A 315 -0.79 -15.95 22.26
CA LYS A 315 -0.75 -15.72 20.81
C LYS A 315 -1.86 -14.73 20.41
N VAL A 316 -1.48 -13.47 20.27
CA VAL A 316 -2.42 -12.37 20.01
C VAL A 316 -2.25 -11.86 18.59
N LEU A 317 -3.36 -11.82 17.85
CA LEU A 317 -3.49 -10.99 16.66
C LEU A 317 -4.04 -9.64 17.10
N PHE A 318 -3.28 -8.55 16.91
CA PHE A 318 -3.73 -7.21 17.31
C PHE A 318 -3.98 -6.35 16.07
N ILE A 319 -5.21 -5.89 15.92
CA ILE A 319 -5.65 -4.99 14.85
C ILE A 319 -5.85 -3.60 15.45
N ILE A 320 -5.23 -2.60 14.86
CA ILE A 320 -5.11 -1.26 15.43
C ILE A 320 -5.76 -0.27 14.48
N HIS A 321 -6.87 0.31 14.90
CA HIS A 321 -7.42 1.52 14.31
C HIS A 321 -6.68 2.73 14.90
N ASN A 322 -5.92 3.44 14.08
CA ASN A 322 -5.03 4.53 14.49
C ASN A 322 -5.61 5.90 14.12
N SER A 323 -6.90 6.07 14.40
CA SER A 323 -7.63 7.34 14.28
C SER A 323 -8.42 7.66 15.53
#